data_AF-A0A814V578-F1
#
_entry.id   AF-A0A814V578-F1
#
_cell.length_a   1.000
_cell.length_b   1.000
_cell.length_c   1.000
_cell.angle_alpha   90.00
_cell.angle_beta   90.00
_cell.angle_gamma   90.00
#
_symmetry.space_group_name_H-M   'P 1'
#
loop_
_entity.id
_entity.type
_entity.pdbx_description
1 polymer ?
#
loop_
_entity_poly.entity_id
_entity_poly.type
_entity_poly.pdbx_seq_one_letter_code
_entity_poly.pdbx_strand_id
1 'polypeptide(L)'
;MWKKLAFFISFVLLSFSIDQTFCGPIRRKDPKKIQSLNSLCRLLNYGEFNERGIKTFTLNNPNEPIKKYQTGYKNRVEYVRAVITFQAVQNKGSPTNDAARKYAREMGKSTDDAGHIIGNQLGGTGRSLYNIFPQSPNINRGAWSREEKEIRNLVLTNKQPIEVIVQLYYPTPTATRPNRFTYRTAYNNTCRSANVFNP
;
A
#
# COMPACT_ATOMS: atom_id res chain seq x y z
N MET A 1 -23.35 57.91 0.99
CA MET A 1 -21.88 57.81 0.77
C MET A 1 -21.31 56.73 1.67
N TRP A 2 -21.44 55.45 1.27
CA TRP A 2 -21.00 54.29 2.06
C TRP A 2 -20.06 53.46 1.17
N LYS A 3 -18.76 53.40 1.51
CA LYS A 3 -17.79 52.52 0.84
C LYS A 3 -17.73 51.20 1.63
N LYS A 4 -18.27 50.12 1.06
CA LYS A 4 -18.01 48.75 1.51
C LYS A 4 -16.73 48.27 0.81
N LEU A 5 -15.68 48.02 1.59
CA LEU A 5 -14.46 47.37 1.13
C LEU A 5 -14.65 45.85 1.32
N ALA A 6 -14.81 45.11 0.22
CA ALA A 6 -14.87 43.65 0.26
C ALA A 6 -13.46 43.08 0.10
N PHE A 7 -12.98 42.38 1.12
CA PHE A 7 -11.73 41.64 1.11
C PHE A 7 -11.97 40.29 0.40
N PHE A 8 -11.41 40.12 -0.80
CA PHE A 8 -11.38 38.83 -1.49
C PHE A 8 -10.24 37.98 -0.90
N ILE A 9 -10.57 36.98 -0.08
CA ILE A 9 -9.63 35.93 0.31
C ILE A 9 -9.77 34.81 -0.73
N SER A 10 -8.82 34.73 -1.65
CA SER A 10 -8.66 33.58 -2.55
C SER A 10 -8.27 32.35 -1.75
N PHE A 11 -9.23 31.47 -1.47
CA PHE A 11 -8.96 30.10 -1.06
C PHE A 11 -8.50 29.31 -2.28
N VAL A 12 -7.18 29.12 -2.41
CA VAL A 12 -6.60 28.13 -3.31
C VAL A 12 -6.91 26.75 -2.72
N LEU A 13 -8.02 26.15 -3.17
CA LEU A 13 -8.30 24.74 -2.94
C LEU A 13 -7.31 23.93 -3.78
N LEU A 14 -6.26 23.38 -3.14
CA LEU A 14 -5.52 22.25 -3.71
C LEU A 14 -6.47 21.05 -3.77
N SER A 15 -7.09 20.85 -4.92
CA SER A 15 -7.84 19.65 -5.27
C SER A 15 -6.87 18.49 -5.46
N PHE A 16 -6.70 17.68 -4.41
CA PHE A 16 -6.20 16.32 -4.56
C PHE A 16 -7.28 15.49 -5.25
N SER A 17 -7.11 15.22 -6.54
CA SER A 17 -7.98 14.31 -7.28
C SER A 17 -7.68 12.88 -6.86
N ILE A 18 -8.51 12.31 -5.98
CA ILE A 18 -8.58 10.87 -5.79
C ILE A 18 -9.48 10.35 -6.92
N ASP A 19 -8.87 9.80 -7.96
CA ASP A 19 -9.61 9.16 -9.04
C ASP A 19 -10.24 7.86 -8.52
N GLN A 20 -11.45 7.97 -7.96
CA GLN A 20 -12.26 6.84 -7.53
C GLN A 20 -12.90 6.20 -8.75
N THR A 21 -12.21 5.25 -9.39
CA THR A 21 -12.85 4.36 -10.35
C THR A 21 -13.81 3.43 -9.60
N PHE A 22 -15.10 3.78 -9.58
CA PHE A 22 -16.18 2.96 -9.04
C PHE A 22 -16.39 1.72 -9.92
N CYS A 23 -16.05 0.53 -9.42
CA CYS A 23 -16.66 -0.70 -9.95
C CYS A 23 -18.10 -0.79 -9.41
N GLY A 24 -19.09 -0.76 -10.32
CA GLY A 24 -20.52 -0.72 -10.01
C GLY A 24 -21.08 -1.96 -9.30
N PRO A 25 -22.33 -1.90 -8.78
CA PRO A 25 -22.90 -2.94 -7.94
C PRO A 25 -23.45 -4.11 -8.76
N ILE A 26 -23.15 -5.35 -8.38
CA ILE A 26 -23.79 -6.56 -8.94
C ILE A 26 -24.52 -7.31 -7.82
N ARG A 27 -25.79 -7.63 -8.09
CA ARG A 27 -26.73 -8.32 -7.19
C ARG A 27 -26.28 -9.76 -6.87
N ARG A 28 -26.66 -10.22 -5.67
CA ARG A 28 -26.43 -11.55 -5.07
C ARG A 28 -26.48 -12.71 -6.09
N LYS A 29 -25.47 -13.60 -6.08
CA LYS A 29 -25.59 -15.08 -5.90
C LYS A 29 -24.29 -15.86 -6.23
N ASP A 30 -24.15 -16.97 -5.49
CA ASP A 30 -23.34 -18.19 -5.71
C ASP A 30 -21.90 -18.27 -5.10
N PRO A 31 -21.67 -19.13 -4.08
CA PRO A 31 -20.36 -19.30 -3.43
C PRO A 31 -19.26 -19.90 -4.32
N LYS A 32 -19.59 -20.60 -5.42
CA LYS A 32 -18.57 -21.09 -6.37
C LYS A 32 -18.02 -19.99 -7.27
N LYS A 33 -18.71 -18.84 -7.39
CA LYS A 33 -18.24 -17.64 -8.11
C LYS A 33 -17.30 -16.76 -7.27
N ILE A 34 -17.22 -16.99 -5.96
CA ILE A 34 -16.32 -16.27 -5.04
C ILE A 34 -14.85 -16.61 -5.34
N GLN A 35 -14.54 -17.83 -5.78
CA GLN A 35 -13.18 -18.19 -6.23
C GLN A 35 -12.78 -17.53 -7.56
N SER A 36 -13.73 -17.28 -8.47
CA SER A 36 -13.43 -16.65 -9.77
C SER A 36 -13.44 -15.11 -9.70
N LEU A 37 -14.09 -14.48 -8.72
CA LEU A 37 -14.12 -13.02 -8.59
C LEU A 37 -12.85 -12.42 -7.94
N ASN A 38 -12.12 -13.21 -7.11
CA ASN A 38 -10.75 -12.87 -6.70
C ASN A 38 -9.78 -12.75 -7.89
N SER A 39 -10.15 -13.25 -9.07
CA SER A 39 -9.38 -13.06 -10.31
C SER A 39 -9.51 -11.66 -10.91
N LEU A 40 -10.60 -10.90 -10.68
CA LEU A 40 -10.76 -9.57 -11.27
C LEU A 40 -9.81 -8.53 -10.68
N CYS A 41 -9.52 -8.62 -9.37
CA CYS A 41 -8.45 -7.84 -8.74
C CYS A 41 -7.06 -8.27 -9.23
N ARG A 42 -6.90 -9.56 -9.60
CA ARG A 42 -5.63 -10.17 -10.04
C ARG A 42 -5.31 -9.88 -11.52
N LEU A 43 -6.33 -9.66 -12.36
CA LEU A 43 -6.24 -9.46 -13.81
C LEU A 43 -5.95 -8.02 -14.23
N LEU A 44 -6.00 -7.07 -13.31
CA LEU A 44 -5.53 -5.72 -13.56
C LEU A 44 -4.01 -5.66 -13.29
N ASN A 45 -3.25 -6.15 -14.27
CA ASN A 45 -1.80 -6.07 -14.40
C ASN A 45 -0.97 -6.79 -13.31
N TYR A 46 -1.06 -8.12 -13.31
CA TYR A 46 0.17 -8.91 -13.18
C TYR A 46 0.99 -8.68 -14.45
N GLY A 47 1.78 -7.60 -14.47
CA GLY A 47 2.99 -7.61 -15.27
C GLY A 47 3.87 -8.66 -14.61
N GLU A 48 3.94 -9.86 -15.17
CA GLU A 48 5.16 -10.65 -15.04
C GLU A 48 6.27 -9.78 -15.63
N PHE A 49 6.88 -8.92 -14.81
CA PHE A 49 8.09 -8.21 -15.17
C PHE A 49 9.17 -9.28 -15.30
N ASN A 50 9.27 -9.88 -16.49
CA ASN A 50 10.43 -10.65 -16.95
C ASN A 50 11.60 -9.70 -17.25
N GLU A 51 11.86 -8.76 -16.34
CA GLU A 51 13.07 -7.96 -16.34
C GLU A 51 14.16 -8.77 -15.63
N ARG A 52 15.33 -8.91 -16.27
CA ARG A 52 16.50 -9.56 -15.68
C ARG A 52 16.75 -8.99 -14.28
N GLY A 53 16.66 -9.85 -13.25
CA GLY A 53 17.01 -9.50 -11.87
C GLY A 53 15.85 -9.38 -10.88
N ILE A 54 14.59 -9.55 -11.31
CA ILE A 54 13.47 -9.69 -10.36
C ILE A 54 13.48 -11.07 -9.70
N LYS A 55 13.47 -11.11 -8.38
CA LYS A 55 13.37 -12.32 -7.57
C LYS A 55 12.03 -12.37 -6.87
N THR A 56 11.38 -13.53 -6.85
CA THR A 56 10.07 -13.74 -6.21
C THR A 56 10.22 -14.64 -4.99
N PHE A 57 9.56 -14.26 -3.89
CA PHE A 57 9.55 -14.98 -2.64
C PHE A 57 8.12 -15.21 -2.16
N THR A 58 7.86 -16.39 -1.60
CA THR A 58 6.58 -16.76 -0.98
C THR A 58 6.81 -17.09 0.48
N LEU A 59 5.96 -16.55 1.36
CA LEU A 59 6.02 -16.76 2.80
C LEU A 59 4.82 -17.58 3.26
N ASN A 60 5.10 -18.71 3.92
CA ASN A 60 4.08 -19.67 4.37
C ASN A 60 3.73 -19.54 5.87
N ASN A 61 4.24 -18.52 6.56
CA ASN A 61 3.95 -18.31 7.97
C ASN A 61 2.50 -17.82 8.15
N PRO A 62 1.66 -18.51 8.94
CA PRO A 62 0.28 -18.10 9.18
C PRO A 62 0.16 -16.73 9.87
N ASN A 63 1.14 -16.37 10.69
CA ASN A 63 1.17 -15.11 11.46
C ASN A 63 1.78 -13.93 10.70
N GLU A 64 2.41 -14.17 9.55
CA GLU A 64 2.97 -13.12 8.69
C GLU A 64 1.90 -12.68 7.68
N PRO A 65 1.44 -11.42 7.69
CA PRO A 65 0.46 -10.97 6.71
C PRO A 65 0.98 -11.05 5.28
N ILE A 66 2.27 -10.77 5.06
CA ILE A 66 2.87 -10.80 3.72
C ILE A 66 3.00 -12.25 3.25
N LYS A 67 2.37 -12.58 2.12
CA LYS A 67 2.37 -13.93 1.55
C LYS A 67 3.31 -14.07 0.37
N LYS A 68 3.55 -12.98 -0.35
CA LYS A 68 4.46 -12.95 -1.50
C LYS A 68 5.07 -11.57 -1.60
N TYR A 69 6.34 -11.51 -1.98
CA TYR A 69 6.99 -10.27 -2.36
C TYR A 69 7.98 -10.50 -3.49
N GLN A 70 8.33 -9.42 -4.17
CA GLN A 70 9.35 -9.44 -5.21
C GLN A 70 10.38 -8.36 -4.92
N THR A 71 11.63 -8.65 -5.28
CA THR A 71 12.74 -7.70 -5.15
C THR A 71 13.47 -7.57 -6.46
N GLY A 72 13.94 -6.36 -6.78
CA GLY A 72 14.71 -6.05 -7.98
C GLY A 72 16.13 -5.59 -7.68
N TYR A 73 16.57 -4.57 -8.41
CA TYR A 73 17.91 -3.99 -8.29
C TYR A 73 18.25 -3.64 -6.83
N LYS A 74 19.45 -4.05 -6.39
CA LYS A 74 19.92 -3.93 -4.99
C LYS A 74 18.94 -4.47 -3.95
N ASN A 75 18.16 -5.50 -4.31
CA ASN A 75 17.13 -6.11 -3.48
C ASN A 75 16.05 -5.13 -2.98
N ARG A 76 15.83 -4.00 -3.67
CA ARG A 76 14.70 -3.11 -3.39
C ARG A 76 13.40 -3.85 -3.63
N VAL A 77 12.37 -3.58 -2.83
CA VAL A 77 11.07 -4.21 -3.00
C VAL A 77 10.38 -3.66 -4.25
N GLU A 78 9.75 -4.52 -5.02
CA GLU A 78 9.02 -4.17 -6.24
C GLU A 78 7.53 -4.40 -6.06
N TYR A 79 7.18 -5.48 -5.36
CA TYR A 79 5.81 -5.93 -5.16
C TYR A 79 5.64 -6.61 -3.80
N VAL A 80 4.48 -6.41 -3.19
CA VAL A 80 4.03 -7.13 -1.99
C VAL A 80 2.58 -7.55 -2.16
N ARG A 81 2.28 -8.80 -1.82
CA ARG A 81 0.94 -9.32 -1.58
C ARG A 81 0.82 -9.71 -0.12
N ALA A 82 -0.17 -9.17 0.56
CA ALA A 82 -0.49 -9.51 1.93
C ALA A 82 -1.95 -9.96 2.07
N VAL A 83 -2.21 -10.79 3.07
CA VAL A 83 -3.55 -11.18 3.50
C VAL A 83 -3.69 -10.77 4.95
N ILE A 84 -4.47 -9.71 5.19
CA ILE A 84 -4.66 -9.12 6.51
C ILE A 84 -5.77 -9.88 7.21
N THR A 85 -5.42 -10.64 8.24
CA THR A 85 -6.36 -11.45 9.03
C THR A 85 -6.75 -10.74 10.33
N PHE A 86 -7.84 -11.21 10.95
CA PHE A 86 -8.24 -10.76 12.28
C PHE A 86 -7.11 -10.91 13.30
N GLN A 87 -6.42 -12.05 13.28
CA GLN A 87 -5.29 -12.33 14.18
C GLN A 87 -4.11 -11.40 13.92
N ALA A 88 -3.78 -11.10 12.65
CA ALA A 88 -2.70 -10.17 12.31
C ALA A 88 -2.94 -8.77 12.90
N VAL A 89 -4.18 -8.28 12.79
CA VAL A 89 -4.58 -6.98 13.35
C VAL A 89 -4.55 -6.99 14.89
N GLN A 90 -5.00 -8.08 15.52
CA GLN A 90 -5.01 -8.23 16.97
C GLN A 90 -3.59 -8.27 17.55
N ASN A 91 -2.71 -9.05 16.93
CA ASN A 91 -1.34 -9.23 17.39
C ASN A 91 -0.48 -7.99 17.12
N LYS A 92 -0.86 -7.20 16.11
CA LYS A 92 -0.05 -6.13 15.52
C LYS A 92 1.30 -6.67 15.01
N GLY A 93 1.96 -5.82 14.24
CA GLY A 93 3.31 -6.01 13.76
C GLY A 93 4.29 -5.24 14.64
N SER A 94 5.45 -4.90 14.07
CA SER A 94 6.50 -4.20 14.81
C SER A 94 6.81 -2.82 14.22
N PRO A 95 7.22 -1.85 15.06
CA PRO A 95 7.73 -0.57 14.56
C PRO A 95 9.05 -0.77 13.80
N THR A 96 9.47 0.24 13.05
CA THR A 96 10.78 0.24 12.40
C THR A 96 11.92 0.36 13.43
N ASN A 97 13.06 -0.26 13.12
CA ASN A 97 14.28 -0.14 13.92
C ASN A 97 15.33 0.73 13.20
N ASP A 98 16.47 0.96 13.85
CA ASP A 98 17.55 1.77 13.27
C ASP A 98 18.11 1.19 11.97
N ALA A 99 18.19 -0.13 11.86
CA ALA A 99 18.62 -0.80 10.65
C ALA A 99 17.68 -0.50 9.47
N ALA A 100 16.36 -0.58 9.66
CA ALA A 100 15.37 -0.24 8.64
C ALA A 100 15.43 1.25 8.25
N ARG A 101 15.59 2.16 9.23
CA ARG A 101 15.75 3.60 8.98
C ARG A 101 17.02 3.90 8.18
N LYS A 102 18.13 3.25 8.53
CA LYS A 102 19.41 3.36 7.80
C LYS A 102 19.25 2.87 6.37
N TYR A 103 18.67 1.68 6.19
CA TYR A 103 18.38 1.12 4.86
C TYR A 103 17.54 2.06 4.00
N ALA A 104 16.46 2.63 4.53
CA ALA A 104 15.60 3.54 3.78
C ALA A 104 16.36 4.78 3.29
N ARG A 105 17.24 5.35 4.13
CA ARG A 105 18.05 6.53 3.76
C ARG A 105 19.18 6.19 2.79
N GLU A 106 19.75 5.00 2.87
CA GLU A 106 20.75 4.51 1.91
C GLU A 106 20.16 4.25 0.52
N MET A 107 18.91 3.77 0.49
CA MET A 107 18.20 3.47 -0.76
C MET A 107 17.47 4.70 -1.32
N GLY A 108 17.24 5.74 -0.51
CA GLY A 108 16.54 6.95 -0.91
C GLY A 108 17.27 8.24 -0.55
N LYS A 109 16.53 9.19 0.02
CA LYS A 109 17.05 10.47 0.50
C LYS A 109 17.39 10.36 1.98
N SER A 110 18.34 11.17 2.45
CA SER A 110 18.68 11.26 3.89
C SER A 110 17.49 11.62 4.78
N THR A 111 16.48 12.29 4.21
CA THR A 111 15.23 12.70 4.87
C THR A 111 14.09 11.68 4.77
N ASP A 112 14.24 10.60 3.99
CA ASP A 112 13.18 9.61 3.87
C ASP A 112 12.98 8.85 5.19
N ASP A 113 11.71 8.54 5.48
CA ASP A 113 11.32 7.63 6.54
C ASP A 113 11.47 6.17 6.03
N ALA A 114 11.66 5.24 6.97
CA ALA A 114 11.44 3.82 6.68
C ALA A 114 9.94 3.55 6.61
N GLY A 115 9.39 3.64 5.40
CA GLY A 115 7.98 3.41 5.14
C GLY A 115 7.66 1.92 5.23
N HIS A 116 6.73 1.56 6.10
CA HIS A 116 6.13 0.22 6.08
C HIS A 116 5.30 0.05 4.80
N ILE A 117 5.52 -1.05 4.09
CA ILE A 117 4.65 -1.41 2.94
C ILE A 117 3.30 -1.91 3.46
N ILE A 118 3.33 -2.78 4.48
CA ILE A 118 2.19 -3.16 5.31
C ILE A 118 2.46 -2.63 6.72
N GLY A 119 1.62 -1.71 7.19
CA GLY A 119 1.76 -1.08 8.49
C GLY A 119 1.68 -2.06 9.66
N ASN A 120 2.31 -1.67 10.77
CA ASN A 120 2.33 -2.47 11.99
C ASN A 120 0.91 -2.70 12.56
N GLN A 121 -0.01 -1.76 12.40
CA GLN A 121 -1.40 -1.94 12.85
C GLN A 121 -2.16 -3.04 12.08
N LEU A 122 -1.63 -3.46 10.94
CA LEU A 122 -2.15 -4.55 10.10
C LEU A 122 -1.34 -5.85 10.26
N GLY A 123 -0.40 -5.91 11.21
CA GLY A 123 0.46 -7.08 11.46
C GLY A 123 1.83 -7.01 10.76
N GLY A 124 2.11 -5.97 9.97
CA GLY A 124 3.35 -5.88 9.20
C GLY A 124 4.60 -5.62 10.05
N THR A 125 5.68 -6.34 9.76
CA THR A 125 6.96 -6.19 10.47
C THR A 125 7.73 -4.95 10.03
N GLY A 126 8.24 -4.17 10.98
CA GLY A 126 9.12 -3.03 10.69
C GLY A 126 10.61 -3.38 10.64
N ARG A 127 10.94 -4.66 10.83
CA ARG A 127 12.32 -5.14 10.92
C ARG A 127 12.79 -5.84 9.65
N SER A 128 11.87 -6.35 8.84
CA SER A 128 12.21 -7.06 7.61
C SER A 128 12.25 -6.08 6.44
N LEU A 129 13.39 -6.02 5.75
CA LEU A 129 13.58 -5.08 4.63
C LEU A 129 12.63 -5.32 3.46
N TYR A 130 12.08 -6.52 3.30
CA TYR A 130 11.04 -6.80 2.30
C TYR A 130 9.71 -6.08 2.56
N ASN A 131 9.53 -5.50 3.75
CA ASN A 131 8.36 -4.69 4.12
C ASN A 131 8.72 -3.21 4.31
N ILE A 132 9.91 -2.78 3.86
CA ILE A 132 10.40 -1.41 4.03
C ILE A 132 10.79 -0.83 2.69
N PHE A 133 10.43 0.44 2.46
CA PHE A 133 10.92 1.22 1.32
C PHE A 133 11.19 2.68 1.72
N PRO A 134 12.02 3.42 0.97
CA PRO A 134 12.23 4.84 1.21
C PRO A 134 10.96 5.63 0.89
N GLN A 135 10.38 6.27 1.89
CA GLN A 135 9.12 6.99 1.75
C GLN A 135 9.27 8.44 2.23
N SER A 136 8.68 9.35 1.46
CA SER A 136 8.56 10.76 1.84
C SER A 136 7.79 10.88 3.16
N PRO A 137 8.30 11.61 4.18
CA PRO A 137 7.63 11.76 5.47
C PRO A 137 6.20 12.28 5.38
N ASN A 138 5.92 13.15 4.40
CA ASN A 138 4.60 13.73 4.15
C ASN A 138 3.54 12.67 3.79
N ILE A 139 3.95 11.59 3.11
CA ILE A 139 3.07 10.50 2.71
C ILE A 139 2.95 9.49 3.85
N ASN A 140 4.08 9.14 4.48
CA ASN A 140 4.15 8.15 5.55
C ASN A 140 3.26 8.51 6.76
N ARG A 141 3.23 9.80 7.13
CA ARG A 141 2.55 10.27 8.35
C ARG A 141 1.12 10.79 8.10
N GLY A 142 0.68 10.79 6.84
CA GLY A 142 -0.55 11.44 6.40
C GLY A 142 -1.64 10.47 5.94
N ALA A 143 -2.00 10.57 4.66
CA ALA A 143 -3.15 9.87 4.05
C ALA A 143 -3.11 8.35 4.22
N TRP A 144 -1.90 7.77 4.28
CA TRP A 144 -1.71 6.33 4.42
C TRP A 144 -2.25 5.75 5.73
N SER A 145 -2.03 6.45 6.83
CA SER A 145 -2.52 6.02 8.14
C SER A 145 -4.05 5.88 8.17
N ARG A 146 -4.78 6.68 7.38
CA ARG A 146 -6.24 6.62 7.30
C ARG A 146 -6.71 5.36 6.56
N GLU A 147 -6.14 5.08 5.40
CA GLU A 147 -6.49 3.88 4.62
C GLU A 147 -6.24 2.60 5.43
N GLU A 148 -5.08 2.50 6.09
CA GLU A 148 -4.78 1.35 6.94
C GLU A 148 -5.73 1.24 8.14
N LYS A 149 -6.17 2.36 8.73
CA LYS A 149 -7.19 2.35 9.80
C LYS A 149 -8.53 1.84 9.29
N GLU A 150 -8.93 2.20 8.07
CA GLU A 150 -10.16 1.67 7.47
C GLU A 150 -10.09 0.16 7.28
N ILE A 151 -8.98 -0.35 6.72
CA ILE A 151 -8.75 -1.80 6.57
C ILE A 151 -8.80 -2.49 7.92
N ARG A 152 -8.09 -1.94 8.91
CA ARG A 152 -8.08 -2.46 10.28
C ARG A 152 -9.50 -2.58 10.83
N ASN A 153 -10.30 -1.53 10.70
CA ASN A 153 -11.67 -1.50 11.19
C ASN A 153 -12.56 -2.51 10.44
N LEU A 154 -12.41 -2.63 9.13
CA LEU A 154 -13.15 -3.61 8.33
C LEU A 154 -12.84 -5.05 8.74
N VAL A 155 -11.56 -5.38 8.98
CA VAL A 155 -11.15 -6.70 9.45
C VAL A 155 -11.69 -6.98 10.86
N LEU A 156 -11.63 -6.01 11.76
CA LEU A 156 -12.11 -6.18 13.14
C LEU A 156 -13.64 -6.37 13.21
N THR A 157 -14.38 -5.57 12.43
CA THR A 157 -15.84 -5.62 12.41
C THR A 157 -16.35 -6.89 11.77
N ASN A 158 -15.80 -7.26 10.61
CA ASN A 158 -16.34 -8.36 9.80
C ASN A 158 -15.67 -9.70 10.07
N LYS A 159 -14.50 -9.71 10.74
CA LYS A 159 -13.67 -10.90 10.98
C LYS A 159 -13.31 -11.67 9.71
N GLN A 160 -13.31 -10.99 8.57
CA GLN A 160 -12.97 -11.54 7.27
C GLN A 160 -11.61 -11.00 6.81
N PRO A 161 -10.79 -11.82 6.14
CA PRO A 161 -9.49 -11.38 5.65
C PRO A 161 -9.64 -10.39 4.48
N ILE A 162 -8.71 -9.44 4.40
CA ILE A 162 -8.60 -8.50 3.28
C ILE A 162 -7.29 -8.77 2.55
N GLU A 163 -7.34 -8.95 1.24
CA GLU A 163 -6.15 -9.02 0.41
C GLU A 163 -5.66 -7.62 0.07
N VAL A 164 -4.36 -7.40 0.24
CA VAL A 164 -3.67 -6.15 -0.02
C VAL A 164 -2.56 -6.42 -1.02
N ILE A 165 -2.49 -5.61 -2.08
CA ILE A 165 -1.42 -5.64 -3.07
C ILE A 165 -0.79 -4.26 -3.14
N VAL A 166 0.53 -4.22 -3.03
CA VAL A 166 1.33 -3.00 -3.19
C VAL A 166 2.34 -3.21 -4.32
N GLN A 167 2.35 -2.32 -5.30
CA GLN A 167 3.36 -2.29 -6.35
C GLN A 167 4.14 -0.98 -6.26
N LEU A 168 5.45 -1.06 -6.12
CA LEU A 168 6.36 0.08 -6.15
C LEU A 168 6.80 0.32 -7.60
N TYR A 169 6.89 1.58 -8.00
CA TYR A 169 7.38 1.95 -9.33
C TYR A 169 8.59 2.86 -9.19
N TYR A 170 9.64 2.49 -9.92
CA TYR A 170 10.91 3.18 -9.95
C TYR A 170 11.05 3.95 -11.26
N PRO A 171 11.61 5.17 -11.24
CA PRO A 171 11.74 6.00 -12.43
C PRO A 171 12.72 5.42 -13.46
N THR A 172 13.67 4.58 -13.03
CA THR A 172 14.61 3.87 -13.89
C THR A 172 14.87 2.45 -13.35
N PRO A 173 15.38 1.52 -14.17
CA PRO A 173 15.73 0.17 -13.73
C PRO A 173 16.73 0.13 -12.57
N THR A 174 17.58 1.15 -12.41
CA THR A 174 18.62 1.24 -11.37
C THR A 174 18.28 2.19 -10.21
N ALA A 175 17.15 2.91 -10.24
CA ALA A 175 16.75 3.82 -9.17
C ALA A 175 16.36 3.06 -7.90
N THR A 176 16.95 3.34 -6.75
CA THR A 176 16.67 2.60 -5.51
C THR A 176 15.47 3.12 -4.71
N ARG A 177 14.94 4.28 -5.10
CA ARG A 177 13.77 4.94 -4.48
C ARG A 177 12.59 4.96 -5.45
N PRO A 178 11.41 4.48 -5.06
CA PRO A 178 10.24 4.56 -5.93
C PRO A 178 9.72 6.01 -5.94
N ASN A 179 9.25 6.47 -7.10
CA ASN A 179 8.59 7.78 -7.21
C ASN A 179 7.07 7.69 -7.10
N ARG A 180 6.50 6.49 -7.19
CA ARG A 180 5.09 6.21 -6.99
C ARG A 180 4.87 4.77 -6.56
N PHE A 181 3.70 4.48 -6.03
CA PHE A 181 3.25 3.12 -5.78
C PHE A 181 1.74 3.01 -5.95
N THR A 182 1.26 1.81 -6.28
CA THR A 182 -0.16 1.49 -6.19
C THR A 182 -0.43 0.71 -4.93
N TYR A 183 -1.58 0.99 -4.34
CA TYR A 183 -2.11 0.23 -3.22
C TYR A 183 -3.50 -0.25 -3.53
N ARG A 184 -3.72 -1.55 -3.39
CA ARG A 184 -4.95 -2.19 -3.86
C ARG A 184 -5.48 -3.10 -2.78
N THR A 185 -6.77 -2.99 -2.51
CA THR A 185 -7.46 -3.83 -1.53
C THR A 185 -8.59 -4.59 -2.21
N ALA A 186 -8.73 -5.85 -1.85
CA ALA A 186 -9.84 -6.69 -2.28
C ALA A 186 -10.61 -7.15 -1.04
N TYR A 187 -11.88 -6.78 -0.97
CA TYR A 187 -12.78 -7.17 0.11
C TYR A 187 -14.20 -7.39 -0.39
N ASN A 188 -14.79 -8.54 -0.07
CA ASN A 188 -16.19 -8.87 -0.39
C ASN A 188 -16.59 -8.54 -1.85
N ASN A 189 -15.78 -9.00 -2.82
CA ASN A 189 -15.95 -8.75 -4.26
C ASN A 189 -15.83 -7.27 -4.69
N THR A 190 -15.35 -6.39 -3.82
CA THR A 190 -15.04 -4.99 -4.14
C THR A 190 -13.52 -4.82 -4.18
N CYS A 191 -13.03 -4.19 -5.25
CA CYS A 191 -11.63 -3.81 -5.40
C CYS A 191 -11.53 -2.29 -5.23
N ARG A 192 -10.61 -1.83 -4.38
CA ARG A 192 -10.20 -0.41 -4.34
C ARG A 192 -8.74 -0.30 -4.75
N SER A 193 -8.38 0.80 -5.39
CA SER A 193 -7.02 1.08 -5.82
C SER A 193 -6.71 2.55 -5.59
N ALA A 194 -5.52 2.84 -5.07
CA ALA A 194 -4.98 4.18 -4.95
C ALA A 194 -3.62 4.25 -5.63
N ASN A 195 -3.40 5.31 -6.42
CA ASN A 195 -2.07 5.66 -6.93
C ASN A 195 -1.49 6.73 -6.02
N VAL A 196 -0.30 6.49 -5.48
CA VAL A 196 0.35 7.38 -4.51
C VAL A 196 1.66 7.87 -5.09
N PHE A 197 1.83 9.19 -5.13
CA PHE A 197 3.10 9.83 -5.49
C PHE A 197 4.03 9.90 -4.28
N ASN A 198 5.31 9.57 -4.48
CA ASN A 198 6.36 9.59 -3.47
C ASN A 198 7.43 10.63 -3.85
N PRO A 199 7.16 11.94 -3.62
CA PRO A 199 8.05 13.04 -4.03
C PRO A 199 9.42 12.99 -3.34
#